data_AF-A0A8G2M9C0-F1
#
_entry.id   AF-A0A8G2M9C0-F1
#
_cell.length_a   1.000
_cell.length_b   1.000
_cell.length_c   1.000
_cell.angle_alpha   90.00
_cell.angle_beta   90.00
_cell.angle_gamma   90.00
#
_symmetry.space_group_name_H-M   'P 1'
#
loop_
_entity.id
_entity.type
_entity.pdbx_description
1 polymer ?
#
loop_
_entity_poly.entity_id
_entity_poly.type
_entity_poly.pdbx_seq_one_letter_code
_entity_poly.pdbx_strand_id
1 'polypeptide(L)'
;MSQTEYQINPGNITSNSEETSSVSKISYEIENANNNGLKKRKIDTQIKVFKKNNKFPRNLEYVDSYTDPKTGTTTSAFLNKDTGKVTLGMTGTNVHNDASETIKDFGADVNIGLHIVTDKDPHYKNTQDFIKNIKKDYDIDIITGHSLGGRDAMILGMSNDIKHIVVYNPAPLAIKDVSGLYADEDELKKLIEKYDGHIVRFVSDEDELDAGVRNHLYETAGEKIVLKNGEGHSMSGFLISGTQAIILAELNKVKGYQDENNKSLKSVRKQTRHRLHKVETLRANWIQTTGGSLSSSQQQLLEALTALTIAEGLNQLVNEESQHLKKMYHAMAHKFGDNWKKAQEVGNEIGEKLTSEEVIDELRKGGAYESKLETDPKRKIDDKIKKLNDVYKNCNGYIAKIKQSIEAIVSNDQMLASQIDGMM
;
A
#
# COMPACT_ATOMS: atom_id res chain seq x y z
N MET A 1 -39.18 5.37 32.01
CA MET A 1 -37.72 5.21 32.16
C MET A 1 -37.12 5.47 30.79
N SER A 2 -36.31 6.53 30.60
CA SER A 2 -35.63 6.72 29.32
C SER A 2 -34.58 5.63 29.17
N GLN A 3 -34.69 4.80 28.14
CA GLN A 3 -33.68 3.81 27.81
C GLN A 3 -32.34 4.55 27.60
N THR A 4 -31.30 4.16 28.33
CA THR A 4 -29.97 4.78 28.19
C THR A 4 -29.47 4.53 26.76
N GLU A 5 -29.12 5.58 26.02
CA GLU A 5 -28.59 5.46 24.65
C GLU A 5 -27.31 4.63 24.66
N TYR A 6 -27.12 3.76 23.66
CA TYR A 6 -25.91 2.93 23.50
C TYR A 6 -24.64 3.80 23.49
N GLN A 7 -23.62 3.36 24.22
CA GLN A 7 -22.33 4.02 24.33
C GLN A 7 -21.27 3.18 23.63
N ILE A 8 -20.70 3.71 22.54
CA ILE A 8 -19.60 3.11 21.80
C ILE A 8 -18.37 3.02 22.71
N ASN A 9 -17.68 1.89 22.68
CA ASN A 9 -16.42 1.70 23.39
C ASN A 9 -15.22 1.67 22.42
N PRO A 10 -14.39 2.73 22.35
CA PRO A 10 -13.24 2.74 21.45
C PRO A 10 -12.14 1.74 21.85
N GLY A 11 -12.25 1.07 23.02
CA GLY A 11 -11.25 0.12 23.50
C GLY A 11 -9.87 0.75 23.64
N ASN A 12 -8.86 0.10 23.06
CA ASN A 12 -7.45 0.54 23.12
C ASN A 12 -7.07 1.53 22.02
N ILE A 13 -8.02 2.06 21.24
CA ILE A 13 -7.74 3.05 20.20
C ILE A 13 -7.29 4.37 20.86
N THR A 14 -6.27 5.00 20.27
CA THR A 14 -5.72 6.28 20.72
C THR A 14 -5.71 7.30 19.60
N SER A 15 -5.29 8.55 19.89
CA SER A 15 -5.14 9.60 18.87
C SER A 15 -4.12 9.30 17.78
N ASN A 16 -3.20 8.38 18.03
CA ASN A 16 -2.08 8.05 17.14
C ASN A 16 -2.20 6.63 16.56
N SER A 17 -3.31 5.94 16.84
CA SER A 17 -3.57 4.63 16.26
C SER A 17 -3.67 4.74 14.73
N GLU A 18 -3.12 3.75 14.06
CA GLU A 18 -3.12 3.55 12.61
C GLU A 18 -4.56 3.42 12.12
N GLU A 19 -4.81 3.98 10.93
CA GLU A 19 -6.14 4.19 10.37
C GLU A 19 -6.94 2.91 10.19
N THR A 20 -6.38 1.92 9.49
CA THR A 20 -7.11 0.73 9.05
C THR A 20 -7.45 -0.19 10.23
N SER A 21 -6.53 -0.39 11.17
CA SER A 21 -6.78 -1.12 12.41
C SER A 21 -7.80 -0.41 13.33
N SER A 22 -7.76 0.92 13.39
CA SER A 22 -8.73 1.71 14.16
C SER A 22 -10.13 1.60 13.56
N VAL A 23 -10.25 1.72 12.24
CA VAL A 23 -11.53 1.60 11.51
C VAL A 23 -12.08 0.18 11.61
N SER A 24 -11.24 -0.84 11.46
CA SER A 24 -11.62 -2.25 11.64
C SER A 24 -12.16 -2.50 13.05
N LYS A 25 -11.47 -2.03 14.11
CA LYS A 25 -11.93 -2.21 15.49
C LYS A 25 -13.22 -1.45 15.81
N ILE A 26 -13.32 -0.17 15.46
CA ILE A 26 -14.48 0.66 15.84
C ILE A 26 -15.75 0.27 15.08
N SER A 27 -15.63 -0.37 13.91
CA SER A 27 -16.79 -0.78 13.11
C SER A 27 -17.70 -1.78 13.85
N TYR A 28 -17.15 -2.65 14.70
CA TYR A 28 -17.94 -3.55 15.56
C TYR A 28 -18.80 -2.80 16.57
N GLU A 29 -18.30 -1.71 17.13
CA GLU A 29 -19.08 -0.89 18.06
C GLU A 29 -20.13 -0.04 17.35
N ILE A 30 -19.87 0.34 16.10
CA ILE A 30 -20.85 1.01 15.25
C ILE A 30 -21.97 0.04 14.86
N GLU A 31 -21.65 -1.21 14.56
CA GLU A 31 -22.66 -2.26 14.37
C GLU A 31 -23.55 -2.39 15.61
N ASN A 32 -22.96 -2.53 16.80
CA ASN A 32 -23.71 -2.59 18.05
C ASN A 32 -24.57 -1.34 18.26
N ALA A 33 -24.04 -0.16 17.95
CA ALA A 33 -24.79 1.10 18.02
C ALA A 33 -25.99 1.10 17.06
N ASN A 34 -25.80 0.65 15.82
CA ASN A 34 -26.87 0.54 14.82
C ASN A 34 -27.94 -0.46 15.26
N ASN A 35 -27.54 -1.64 15.75
CA ASN A 35 -28.44 -2.67 16.28
C ASN A 35 -29.24 -2.18 17.49
N ASN A 36 -28.68 -1.25 18.28
CA ASN A 36 -29.37 -0.58 19.39
C ASN A 36 -30.14 0.69 18.95
N GLY A 37 -30.29 0.93 17.65
CA GLY A 37 -31.08 2.04 17.11
C GLY A 37 -30.43 3.42 17.31
N LEU A 38 -29.12 3.49 17.55
CA LEU A 38 -28.41 4.75 17.71
C LEU A 38 -28.35 5.49 16.37
N LYS A 39 -28.88 6.71 16.33
CA LYS A 39 -28.90 7.52 15.10
C LYS A 39 -27.48 7.91 14.67
N LYS A 40 -27.24 7.98 13.36
CA LYS A 40 -26.00 8.47 12.72
C LYS A 40 -25.37 9.69 13.42
N ARG A 41 -26.18 10.74 13.70
CA ARG A 41 -25.70 11.97 14.36
C ARG A 41 -25.13 11.71 15.78
N LYS A 42 -25.69 10.73 16.49
CA LYS A 42 -25.22 10.34 17.83
C LYS A 42 -23.93 9.54 17.75
N ILE A 43 -23.80 8.63 16.78
CA ILE A 43 -22.54 7.95 16.47
C ILE A 43 -21.43 8.98 16.17
N ASP A 44 -21.68 9.90 15.22
CA ASP A 44 -20.76 11.00 14.88
C ASP A 44 -20.37 11.83 16.11
N THR A 45 -21.33 12.14 16.98
CA THR A 45 -21.07 12.89 18.22
C THR A 45 -20.14 12.13 19.16
N GLN A 46 -20.36 10.83 19.37
CA GLN A 46 -19.49 10.01 20.22
C GLN A 46 -18.08 9.89 19.65
N ILE A 47 -17.93 9.66 18.34
CA ILE A 47 -16.63 9.64 17.66
C ILE A 47 -15.89 10.98 17.84
N LYS A 48 -16.58 12.11 17.65
CA LYS A 48 -16.00 13.45 17.89
C LYS A 48 -15.55 13.66 19.33
N VAL A 49 -16.27 13.11 20.31
CA VAL A 49 -15.86 13.14 21.72
C VAL A 49 -14.61 12.30 21.95
N PHE A 50 -14.51 11.11 21.36
CA PHE A 50 -13.29 10.29 21.46
C PHE A 50 -12.06 10.98 20.87
N LYS A 51 -12.21 11.65 19.71
CA LYS A 51 -11.13 12.46 19.13
C LYS A 51 -10.63 13.55 20.07
N LYS A 52 -11.55 14.30 20.70
CA LYS A 52 -11.21 15.35 21.69
C LYS A 52 -10.48 14.80 22.91
N ASN A 53 -10.82 13.56 23.30
CA ASN A 53 -10.26 12.89 24.46
C ASN A 53 -9.03 12.02 24.12
N ASN A 54 -8.46 12.14 22.92
CA ASN A 54 -7.33 11.33 22.43
C ASN A 54 -7.58 9.81 22.41
N LYS A 55 -8.85 9.39 22.30
CA LYS A 55 -9.28 7.98 22.23
C LYS A 55 -9.68 7.55 20.81
N PHE A 56 -9.36 8.36 19.79
CA PHE A 56 -9.61 8.05 18.39
C PHE A 56 -8.69 8.88 17.48
N PRO A 57 -8.27 8.38 16.31
CA PRO A 57 -7.38 9.10 15.40
C PRO A 57 -7.92 10.49 15.05
N ARG A 58 -7.05 11.50 15.14
CA ARG A 58 -7.46 12.91 14.98
C ARG A 58 -7.86 13.24 13.54
N ASN A 59 -7.28 12.54 12.58
CA ASN A 59 -7.49 12.74 11.15
C ASN A 59 -8.71 11.98 10.59
N LEU A 60 -9.37 11.10 11.36
CA LEU A 60 -10.54 10.35 10.87
C LEU A 60 -11.85 11.01 11.28
N GLU A 61 -12.80 11.13 10.36
CA GLU A 61 -14.17 11.60 10.59
C GLU A 61 -15.17 10.53 10.15
N TYR A 62 -16.13 10.19 11.01
CA TYR A 62 -17.20 9.26 10.64
C TYR A 62 -18.10 9.90 9.58
N VAL A 63 -18.36 9.16 8.48
CA VAL A 63 -19.17 9.61 7.34
C VAL A 63 -20.55 8.99 7.40
N ASP A 64 -20.64 7.66 7.43
CA ASP A 64 -21.89 6.92 7.50
C ASP A 64 -21.64 5.44 7.84
N SER A 65 -22.69 4.68 8.13
CA SER A 65 -22.61 3.22 8.20
C SER A 65 -23.91 2.55 7.75
N TYR A 66 -23.78 1.34 7.22
CA TYR A 66 -24.89 0.46 6.89
C TYR A 66 -24.69 -0.87 7.61
N THR A 67 -25.73 -1.34 8.30
CA THR A 67 -25.78 -2.66 8.94
C THR A 67 -26.84 -3.49 8.22
N ASP A 68 -26.44 -4.62 7.67
CA ASP A 68 -27.40 -5.51 7.02
C ASP A 68 -28.31 -6.16 8.07
N PRO A 69 -29.64 -5.98 7.98
CA PRO A 69 -30.54 -6.45 9.01
C PRO A 69 -30.67 -7.98 9.05
N LYS A 70 -30.20 -8.71 8.03
CA LYS A 70 -30.27 -10.17 7.97
C LYS A 70 -29.01 -10.81 8.55
N THR A 71 -27.84 -10.32 8.14
CA THR A 71 -26.56 -10.92 8.55
C THR A 71 -25.93 -10.23 9.74
N GLY A 72 -26.37 -9.02 10.08
CA GLY A 72 -25.74 -8.17 11.10
C GLY A 72 -24.47 -7.47 10.60
N THR A 73 -23.91 -7.88 9.46
CA THR A 73 -22.67 -7.34 8.89
C THR A 73 -22.77 -5.84 8.65
N THR A 74 -21.80 -5.09 9.14
CA THR A 74 -21.75 -3.63 9.06
C THR A 74 -20.59 -3.16 8.21
N THR A 75 -20.87 -2.20 7.32
CA THR A 75 -19.85 -1.40 6.63
C THR A 75 -19.93 0.03 7.14
N SER A 76 -18.83 0.53 7.71
CA SER A 76 -18.69 1.90 8.19
C SER A 76 -17.73 2.68 7.32
N ALA A 77 -18.02 3.96 7.04
CA ALA A 77 -17.19 4.84 6.24
C ALA A 77 -16.57 5.94 7.11
N PHE A 78 -15.26 6.14 6.99
CA PHE A 78 -14.51 7.19 7.66
C PHE A 78 -13.70 8.01 6.66
N LEU A 79 -13.84 9.33 6.69
CA LEU A 79 -13.04 10.27 5.90
C LEU A 79 -11.72 10.54 6.63
N ASN A 80 -10.60 10.27 5.97
CA ASN A 80 -9.30 10.75 6.38
C ASN A 80 -9.08 12.19 5.88
N LYS A 81 -8.91 13.12 6.82
CA LYS A 81 -8.76 14.55 6.55
C LYS A 81 -7.39 14.94 5.99
N ASP A 82 -6.38 14.09 6.19
CA ASP A 82 -5.05 14.34 5.65
C ASP A 82 -5.00 14.01 4.16
N THR A 83 -5.75 12.99 3.71
CA THR A 83 -5.78 12.52 2.31
C THR A 83 -6.99 13.01 1.54
N GLY A 84 -8.08 13.38 2.23
CA GLY A 84 -9.37 13.70 1.62
C GLY A 84 -10.14 12.47 1.12
N LYS A 85 -9.72 11.26 1.49
CA LYS A 85 -10.29 9.99 1.00
C LYS A 85 -10.96 9.19 2.10
N VAL A 86 -11.82 8.27 1.71
CA VAL A 86 -12.58 7.42 2.64
C VAL A 86 -11.93 6.05 2.80
N THR A 87 -11.90 5.60 4.06
CA THR A 87 -11.63 4.21 4.46
C THR A 87 -12.92 3.55 4.90
N LEU A 88 -13.21 2.38 4.33
CA LEU A 88 -14.35 1.54 4.69
C LEU A 88 -13.92 0.46 5.69
N GLY A 89 -14.68 0.26 6.77
CA GLY A 89 -14.48 -0.82 7.74
C GLY A 89 -15.62 -1.82 7.71
N MET A 90 -15.28 -3.10 7.58
CA MET A 90 -16.20 -4.23 7.58
C MET A 90 -16.09 -5.05 8.86
N THR A 91 -17.22 -5.35 9.48
CA THR A 91 -17.30 -6.28 10.62
C THR A 91 -17.40 -7.73 10.15
N GLY A 92 -16.87 -8.64 10.96
CA GLY A 92 -17.13 -10.08 10.84
C GLY A 92 -18.28 -10.50 11.74
N THR A 93 -18.28 -11.77 12.17
CA THR A 93 -19.26 -12.29 13.12
C THR A 93 -19.13 -11.58 14.48
N ASN A 94 -20.16 -10.86 14.89
CA ASN A 94 -20.17 -10.12 16.15
C ASN A 94 -20.87 -10.94 17.24
N VAL A 95 -20.11 -11.81 17.90
CA VAL A 95 -20.62 -12.66 18.97
C VAL A 95 -20.82 -11.82 20.23
N HIS A 96 -22.07 -11.68 20.66
CA HIS A 96 -22.41 -10.97 21.89
C HIS A 96 -22.04 -11.84 23.10
N ASN A 97 -21.03 -11.41 23.88
CA ASN A 97 -20.71 -11.88 25.24
C ASN A 97 -20.36 -13.37 25.43
N ASP A 98 -19.12 -13.79 25.15
CA ASP A 98 -18.27 -14.55 26.08
C ASP A 98 -16.94 -14.96 25.42
N ALA A 99 -15.82 -14.44 25.94
CA ALA A 99 -14.49 -14.71 25.39
C ALA A 99 -14.10 -16.21 25.45
N SER A 100 -14.76 -17.03 26.28
CA SER A 100 -14.52 -18.49 26.34
C SER A 100 -15.32 -19.31 25.34
N GLU A 101 -16.35 -18.75 24.69
CA GLU A 101 -17.09 -19.43 23.61
C GLU A 101 -16.35 -19.29 22.26
N THR A 102 -15.52 -18.26 22.09
CA THR A 102 -14.71 -17.98 20.87
C THR A 102 -13.86 -19.16 20.38
N ILE A 103 -13.34 -19.99 21.29
CA ILE A 103 -12.48 -21.14 20.94
C ILE A 103 -13.33 -22.39 20.62
N LYS A 104 -14.53 -22.52 21.21
CA LYS A 104 -15.46 -23.63 20.92
C LYS A 104 -16.22 -23.39 19.61
N ASP A 105 -16.58 -22.15 19.33
CA ASP A 105 -17.15 -21.76 18.04
C ASP A 105 -16.15 -21.82 16.91
N PHE A 106 -14.84 -21.79 17.19
CA PHE A 106 -13.84 -21.99 16.12
C PHE A 106 -14.03 -23.31 15.35
N GLY A 107 -14.44 -24.39 16.03
CA GLY A 107 -14.73 -25.69 15.41
C GLY A 107 -16.14 -25.81 14.81
N ALA A 108 -17.09 -24.93 15.19
CA ALA A 108 -18.48 -24.95 14.76
C ALA A 108 -18.80 -23.88 13.69
N ASP A 109 -18.16 -22.72 13.73
CA ASP A 109 -18.23 -21.61 12.76
C ASP A 109 -17.45 -21.87 11.47
N VAL A 110 -16.58 -22.89 11.46
CA VAL A 110 -16.15 -23.58 10.23
C VAL A 110 -17.38 -23.95 9.37
N ASN A 111 -18.58 -24.13 9.94
CA ASN A 111 -19.76 -24.42 9.13
C ASN A 111 -20.56 -23.19 8.64
N ILE A 112 -20.36 -21.99 9.22
CA ILE A 112 -21.17 -20.79 8.89
C ILE A 112 -20.46 -19.88 7.88
N GLY A 113 -19.12 -19.88 7.84
CA GLY A 113 -18.31 -18.98 7.00
C GLY A 113 -17.57 -19.63 5.83
N LEU A 114 -17.73 -20.93 5.55
CA LEU A 114 -16.88 -21.66 4.59
C LEU A 114 -17.53 -21.98 3.24
N HIS A 115 -18.76 -21.56 3.00
CA HIS A 115 -19.31 -21.57 1.65
C HIS A 115 -18.59 -20.53 0.79
N ILE A 116 -18.23 -20.92 -0.45
CA ILE A 116 -17.69 -19.97 -1.44
C ILE A 116 -18.76 -18.90 -1.66
N VAL A 117 -18.39 -17.65 -1.43
CA VAL A 117 -19.23 -16.49 -1.71
C VAL A 117 -18.51 -15.60 -2.71
N THR A 118 -19.27 -15.04 -3.65
CA THR A 118 -18.77 -14.08 -4.64
C THR A 118 -19.37 -12.72 -4.38
N ASP A 119 -18.86 -11.69 -5.05
CA ASP A 119 -19.37 -10.33 -4.97
C ASP A 119 -20.83 -10.16 -5.43
N LYS A 120 -21.38 -11.19 -6.08
CA LYS A 120 -22.77 -11.27 -6.56
C LYS A 120 -23.72 -11.93 -5.58
N ASP A 121 -23.21 -12.47 -4.47
CA ASP A 121 -24.06 -13.12 -3.49
C ASP A 121 -25.14 -12.12 -2.99
N PRO A 122 -26.42 -12.52 -2.92
CA PRO A 122 -27.50 -11.67 -2.45
C PRO A 122 -27.24 -10.98 -1.10
N HIS A 123 -26.43 -11.57 -0.21
CA HIS A 123 -26.11 -10.93 1.08
C HIS A 123 -25.25 -9.66 0.92
N TYR A 124 -24.47 -9.54 -0.15
CA TYR A 124 -23.68 -8.35 -0.40
C TYR A 124 -24.44 -7.22 -1.10
N LYS A 125 -25.64 -7.47 -1.66
CA LYS A 125 -26.34 -6.51 -2.51
C LYS A 125 -26.50 -5.12 -1.87
N ASN A 126 -26.96 -5.08 -0.62
CA ASN A 126 -27.19 -3.81 0.05
C ASN A 126 -25.88 -3.11 0.44
N THR A 127 -24.87 -3.89 0.83
CA THR A 127 -23.52 -3.37 1.11
C THR A 127 -22.89 -2.80 -0.17
N GLN A 128 -23.05 -3.46 -1.31
CA GLN A 128 -22.63 -2.95 -2.61
C GLN A 128 -23.30 -1.61 -2.93
N ASP A 129 -24.61 -1.49 -2.67
CA ASP A 129 -25.35 -0.25 -2.88
C ASP A 129 -24.89 0.86 -1.92
N PHE A 130 -24.56 0.53 -0.67
CA PHE A 130 -23.93 1.46 0.27
C PHE A 130 -22.58 1.95 -0.25
N ILE A 131 -21.68 1.05 -0.69
CA ILE A 131 -20.36 1.41 -1.23
C ILE A 131 -20.52 2.32 -2.46
N LYS A 132 -21.42 1.98 -3.38
CA LYS A 132 -21.74 2.82 -4.56
C LYS A 132 -22.25 4.20 -4.16
N ASN A 133 -23.03 4.30 -3.09
CA ASN A 133 -23.52 5.59 -2.60
C ASN A 133 -22.38 6.44 -2.00
N ILE A 134 -21.48 5.86 -1.21
CA ILE A 134 -20.30 6.58 -0.70
C ILE A 134 -19.43 7.10 -1.86
N LYS A 135 -19.24 6.28 -2.91
CA LYS A 135 -18.45 6.66 -4.11
C LYS A 135 -19.00 7.84 -4.90
N LYS A 136 -20.28 8.21 -4.73
CA LYS A 136 -20.85 9.39 -5.40
C LYS A 136 -20.24 10.69 -4.88
N ASP A 137 -19.91 10.72 -3.60
CA ASP A 137 -19.47 11.92 -2.90
C ASP A 137 -17.99 11.87 -2.47
N TYR A 138 -17.39 10.66 -2.44
CA TYR A 138 -16.04 10.44 -1.91
C TYR A 138 -15.21 9.48 -2.79
N ASP A 139 -13.90 9.75 -2.89
CA ASP A 139 -12.92 8.76 -3.35
C ASP A 139 -12.64 7.77 -2.21
N ILE A 140 -12.79 6.48 -2.47
CA ILE A 140 -12.54 5.43 -1.49
C ILE A 140 -11.14 4.87 -1.74
N ASP A 141 -10.25 5.05 -0.77
CA ASP A 141 -8.86 4.61 -0.89
C ASP A 141 -8.68 3.19 -0.38
N ILE A 142 -9.27 2.91 0.78
CA ILE A 142 -9.02 1.69 1.54
C ILE A 142 -10.33 1.02 1.95
N ILE A 143 -10.35 -0.31 1.91
CA ILE A 143 -11.31 -1.14 2.65
C ILE A 143 -10.56 -2.07 3.60
N THR A 144 -11.07 -2.18 4.82
CA THR A 144 -10.46 -2.96 5.90
C THR A 144 -11.50 -3.79 6.62
N GLY A 145 -11.04 -4.82 7.32
CA GLY A 145 -11.88 -5.69 8.12
C GLY A 145 -11.05 -6.71 8.88
N HIS A 146 -11.73 -7.44 9.75
CA HIS A 146 -11.16 -8.48 10.60
C HIS A 146 -11.93 -9.78 10.47
N SER A 147 -11.27 -10.93 10.56
CA SER A 147 -11.91 -12.25 10.50
C SER A 147 -12.78 -12.39 9.24
N LEU A 148 -14.05 -12.77 9.37
CA LEU A 148 -15.03 -12.81 8.28
C LEU A 148 -15.17 -11.44 7.57
N GLY A 149 -15.14 -10.34 8.31
CA GLY A 149 -15.17 -9.00 7.74
C GLY A 149 -13.93 -8.68 6.92
N GLY A 150 -12.79 -9.31 7.23
CA GLY A 150 -11.58 -9.24 6.41
C GLY A 150 -11.74 -9.97 5.07
N ARG A 151 -12.40 -11.14 5.06
CA ARG A 151 -12.77 -11.85 3.82
C ARG A 151 -13.71 -11.01 2.97
N ASP A 152 -14.77 -10.49 3.57
CA ASP A 152 -15.77 -9.70 2.88
C ASP A 152 -15.17 -8.38 2.34
N ALA A 153 -14.25 -7.76 3.09
CA ALA A 153 -13.48 -6.60 2.65
C ALA A 153 -12.62 -6.93 1.41
N MET A 154 -12.03 -8.13 1.33
CA MET A 154 -11.31 -8.56 0.13
C MET A 154 -12.25 -8.69 -1.07
N ILE A 155 -13.37 -9.40 -0.93
CA ILE A 155 -14.31 -9.63 -2.03
C ILE A 155 -14.93 -8.31 -2.52
N LEU A 156 -15.43 -7.50 -1.60
CA LEU A 156 -16.06 -6.23 -1.92
C LEU A 156 -15.05 -5.18 -2.37
N GLY A 157 -13.83 -5.19 -1.82
CA GLY A 157 -12.74 -4.34 -2.28
C GLY A 157 -12.38 -4.59 -3.73
N MET A 158 -12.16 -5.86 -4.09
CA MET A 158 -11.82 -6.25 -5.46
C MET A 158 -12.96 -5.93 -6.44
N SER A 159 -14.21 -6.27 -6.10
CA SER A 159 -15.36 -6.02 -6.99
C SER A 159 -15.68 -4.54 -7.18
N ASN A 160 -15.26 -3.71 -6.23
CA ASN A 160 -15.40 -2.26 -6.30
C ASN A 160 -14.14 -1.54 -6.78
N ASP A 161 -13.09 -2.21 -7.23
CA ASP A 161 -11.87 -1.52 -7.68
C ASP A 161 -11.31 -0.57 -6.59
N ILE A 162 -11.44 -0.94 -5.32
CA ILE A 162 -10.85 -0.19 -4.20
C ILE A 162 -9.37 -0.56 -4.13
N LYS A 163 -8.49 0.43 -4.29
CA LYS A 163 -7.06 0.21 -4.54
C LYS A 163 -6.31 -0.50 -3.42
N HIS A 164 -6.72 -0.28 -2.18
CA HIS A 164 -6.01 -0.78 -1.01
C HIS A 164 -6.96 -1.61 -0.14
N ILE A 165 -6.62 -2.88 0.05
CA ILE A 165 -7.33 -3.79 0.93
C ILE A 165 -6.37 -4.16 2.05
N VAL A 166 -6.68 -3.75 3.28
CA VAL A 166 -5.84 -3.98 4.46
C VAL A 166 -6.64 -4.71 5.50
N VAL A 167 -6.33 -5.97 5.78
CA VAL A 167 -7.18 -6.82 6.62
C VAL A 167 -6.37 -7.53 7.72
N TYR A 168 -7.06 -7.86 8.81
CA TYR A 168 -6.45 -8.36 10.06
C TYR A 168 -7.02 -9.72 10.42
N ASN A 169 -6.15 -10.72 10.65
CA ASN A 169 -6.54 -12.12 10.85
C ASN A 169 -7.74 -12.54 9.96
N PRO A 170 -7.70 -12.31 8.63
CA PRO A 170 -8.86 -12.50 7.78
C PRO A 170 -9.17 -13.98 7.58
N ALA A 171 -10.46 -14.32 7.50
CA ALA A 171 -10.90 -15.61 7.00
C ALA A 171 -10.43 -15.83 5.54
N PRO A 172 -10.18 -17.09 5.13
CA PRO A 172 -9.90 -17.39 3.73
C PRO A 172 -11.08 -17.02 2.84
N LEU A 173 -10.81 -16.80 1.55
CA LEU A 173 -11.85 -16.53 0.54
C LEU A 173 -12.71 -17.77 0.27
N ALA A 174 -12.11 -18.96 0.36
CA ALA A 174 -12.79 -20.24 0.19
C ALA A 174 -12.04 -21.36 0.92
N ILE A 175 -12.75 -22.43 1.31
CA ILE A 175 -12.16 -23.70 1.74
C ILE A 175 -12.72 -24.83 0.85
N LYS A 176 -11.89 -25.30 -0.08
CA LYS A 176 -12.28 -26.16 -1.22
C LYS A 176 -12.72 -27.55 -0.83
N ASP A 177 -12.11 -28.11 0.21
CA ASP A 177 -12.42 -29.44 0.74
C ASP A 177 -13.74 -29.48 1.56
N VAL A 178 -14.33 -28.32 1.83
CA VAL A 178 -15.64 -28.18 2.51
C VAL A 178 -16.73 -27.68 1.54
N SER A 179 -16.37 -26.98 0.47
CA SER A 179 -17.30 -26.41 -0.50
C SER A 179 -17.66 -27.37 -1.65
N GLY A 180 -18.91 -27.83 -1.70
CA GLY A 180 -19.40 -28.78 -2.72
C GLY A 180 -19.74 -28.19 -4.11
N LEU A 181 -19.41 -26.94 -4.44
CA LEU A 181 -19.83 -26.27 -5.69
C LEU A 181 -18.66 -25.61 -6.44
N TYR A 182 -18.44 -26.07 -7.68
CA TYR A 182 -17.30 -25.71 -8.54
C TYR A 182 -17.49 -24.41 -9.36
N ALA A 183 -18.70 -23.84 -9.44
CA ALA A 183 -18.98 -22.70 -10.34
C ALA A 183 -18.53 -21.34 -9.79
N ASP A 184 -18.59 -21.16 -8.47
CA ASP A 184 -18.23 -19.89 -7.82
C ASP A 184 -16.70 -19.70 -7.69
N GLU A 185 -15.92 -20.79 -7.80
CA GLU A 185 -14.46 -20.78 -7.79
C GLU A 185 -13.88 -20.05 -9.02
N ASP A 186 -14.46 -20.27 -10.21
CA ASP A 186 -14.04 -19.58 -11.44
C ASP A 186 -14.30 -18.07 -11.39
N GLU A 187 -15.39 -17.64 -10.73
CA GLU A 187 -15.72 -16.23 -10.57
C GLU A 187 -14.77 -15.55 -9.59
N LEU A 188 -14.52 -16.18 -8.43
CA LEU A 188 -13.56 -15.69 -7.43
C LEU A 188 -12.14 -15.60 -8.01
N LYS A 189 -11.71 -16.62 -8.76
CA LYS A 189 -10.42 -16.60 -9.44
C LYS A 189 -10.30 -15.47 -10.46
N LYS A 190 -11.33 -15.25 -11.29
CA LYS A 190 -11.36 -14.11 -12.23
C LYS A 190 -11.32 -12.76 -11.50
N LEU A 191 -11.99 -12.67 -10.35
CA LEU A 191 -11.97 -11.45 -9.53
C LEU A 191 -10.56 -11.16 -9.01
N ILE A 192 -9.88 -12.18 -8.48
CA ILE A 192 -8.48 -12.08 -8.00
C ILE A 192 -7.52 -11.76 -9.17
N GLU A 193 -7.65 -12.44 -10.31
CA GLU A 193 -6.78 -12.24 -11.47
C GLU A 193 -6.93 -10.87 -12.13
N LYS A 194 -8.13 -10.28 -12.07
CA LYS A 194 -8.43 -8.95 -12.64
C LYS A 194 -8.00 -7.81 -11.72
N TYR A 195 -7.94 -8.04 -10.42
CA TYR A 195 -7.63 -7.00 -9.45
C TYR A 195 -6.18 -6.53 -9.58
N ASP A 196 -5.97 -5.23 -9.80
CA ASP A 196 -4.66 -4.60 -9.97
C ASP A 196 -4.24 -3.72 -8.78
N GLY A 197 -5.06 -3.69 -7.73
CA GLY A 197 -4.75 -3.02 -6.46
C GLY A 197 -3.85 -3.85 -5.54
N HIS A 198 -3.74 -3.41 -4.29
CA HIS A 198 -2.89 -4.03 -3.28
C HIS A 198 -3.73 -4.66 -2.17
N ILE A 199 -3.44 -5.92 -1.82
CA ILE A 199 -4.06 -6.63 -0.71
C ILE A 199 -2.95 -6.99 0.29
N VAL A 200 -3.09 -6.55 1.54
CA VAL A 200 -2.21 -6.91 2.65
C VAL A 200 -3.03 -7.54 3.76
N ARG A 201 -2.58 -8.69 4.21
CA ARG A 201 -3.16 -9.44 5.32
C ARG A 201 -2.18 -9.46 6.47
N PHE A 202 -2.49 -8.73 7.53
CA PHE A 202 -1.75 -8.81 8.79
C PHE A 202 -2.31 -9.95 9.62
N VAL A 203 -1.45 -10.91 9.96
CA VAL A 203 -1.82 -12.12 10.70
C VAL A 203 -0.95 -12.20 11.94
N SER A 204 -1.55 -12.33 13.12
CA SER A 204 -0.81 -12.61 14.34
C SER A 204 -0.21 -14.01 14.32
N ASP A 205 0.94 -14.20 14.95
CA ASP A 205 1.66 -15.49 14.93
C ASP A 205 0.95 -16.61 15.69
N GLU A 206 0.14 -16.28 16.69
CA GLU A 206 -0.67 -17.22 17.48
C GLU A 206 -2.16 -17.20 17.08
N ASP A 207 -2.49 -16.68 15.89
CA ASP A 207 -3.87 -16.64 15.38
C ASP A 207 -4.44 -18.05 15.13
N GLU A 208 -5.47 -18.40 15.89
CA GLU A 208 -6.08 -19.74 15.88
C GLU A 208 -6.81 -20.02 14.57
N LEU A 209 -7.34 -18.98 13.91
CA LEU A 209 -7.94 -19.07 12.57
C LEU A 209 -6.92 -19.55 11.55
N ASP A 210 -5.83 -18.80 11.43
CA ASP A 210 -4.78 -19.10 10.47
C ASP A 210 -4.14 -20.46 10.76
N ALA A 211 -4.01 -20.86 12.03
CA ALA A 211 -3.55 -22.20 12.39
C ALA A 211 -4.52 -23.30 11.94
N GLY A 212 -5.84 -23.11 12.18
CA GLY A 212 -6.87 -24.08 11.82
C GLY A 212 -7.01 -24.31 10.32
N VAL A 213 -6.96 -23.24 9.52
CA VAL A 213 -7.14 -23.34 8.06
C VAL A 213 -5.94 -23.92 7.32
N ARG A 214 -4.73 -23.93 7.92
CA ARG A 214 -3.51 -24.47 7.28
C ARG A 214 -3.61 -25.94 6.86
N ASN A 215 -4.46 -26.72 7.53
CA ASN A 215 -4.66 -28.14 7.21
C ASN A 215 -5.70 -28.39 6.11
N HIS A 216 -6.30 -27.34 5.56
CA HIS A 216 -7.33 -27.39 4.54
C HIS A 216 -6.82 -26.88 3.18
N LEU A 217 -7.55 -27.21 2.12
CA LEU A 217 -7.29 -26.64 0.80
C LEU A 217 -8.04 -25.32 0.68
N TYR A 218 -7.42 -24.21 1.09
CA TYR A 218 -8.09 -22.90 1.12
C TYR A 218 -7.57 -21.92 0.06
N GLU A 219 -8.42 -20.98 -0.33
CA GLU A 219 -8.05 -19.84 -1.18
C GLU A 219 -7.93 -18.55 -0.39
N THR A 220 -6.98 -17.71 -0.79
CA THR A 220 -6.77 -16.36 -0.26
C THR A 220 -6.11 -15.50 -1.32
N ALA A 221 -6.09 -14.18 -1.12
CA ALA A 221 -5.37 -13.25 -1.99
C ALA A 221 -4.40 -12.36 -1.20
N GLY A 222 -3.48 -11.71 -1.90
CA GLY A 222 -2.59 -10.71 -1.32
C GLY A 222 -1.38 -11.20 -0.54
N GLU A 223 -0.58 -10.24 -0.11
CA GLU A 223 0.59 -10.45 0.73
C GLU A 223 0.17 -10.78 2.16
N LYS A 224 0.72 -11.87 2.73
CA LYS A 224 0.56 -12.22 4.14
C LYS A 224 1.76 -11.73 4.94
N ILE A 225 1.50 -10.98 6.00
CA ILE A 225 2.50 -10.45 6.92
C ILE A 225 2.22 -11.00 8.29
N VAL A 226 3.09 -11.88 8.75
CA VAL A 226 3.00 -12.48 10.08
C VAL A 226 3.65 -11.54 11.09
N LEU A 227 2.86 -11.10 12.07
CA LEU A 227 3.30 -10.24 13.17
C LEU A 227 3.66 -11.13 14.36
N LYS A 228 4.93 -11.08 14.78
CA LYS A 228 5.41 -11.80 15.97
C LYS A 228 5.04 -11.07 17.25
N ASN A 229 3.75 -11.01 17.55
CA ASN A 229 3.22 -10.23 18.68
C ASN A 229 2.74 -11.11 19.84
N GLY A 230 2.65 -12.44 19.67
CA GLY A 230 2.18 -13.37 20.70
C GLY A 230 0.69 -13.23 20.99
N GLU A 231 -0.07 -12.65 20.05
CA GLU A 231 -1.50 -12.37 20.20
C GLU A 231 -2.31 -13.37 19.36
N GLY A 232 -3.54 -13.68 19.80
CA GLY A 232 -4.45 -14.57 19.07
C GLY A 232 -5.35 -13.84 18.06
N HIS A 233 -6.55 -14.36 17.85
CA HIS A 233 -7.45 -13.88 16.79
C HIS A 233 -7.94 -12.42 16.93
N SER A 234 -7.98 -11.86 18.14
CA SER A 234 -8.60 -10.56 18.44
C SER A 234 -7.93 -9.34 17.80
N MET A 235 -8.73 -8.32 17.46
CA MET A 235 -8.23 -7.00 17.01
C MET A 235 -7.36 -6.26 18.04
N SER A 236 -7.44 -6.61 19.33
CA SER A 236 -6.66 -5.95 20.38
C SER A 236 -5.16 -6.02 20.16
N GLY A 237 -4.65 -7.15 19.65
CA GLY A 237 -3.22 -7.37 19.42
C GLY A 237 -2.62 -6.45 18.36
N PHE A 238 -3.44 -5.96 17.43
CA PHE A 238 -3.04 -5.03 16.38
C PHE A 238 -2.97 -3.59 16.86
N LEU A 239 -3.61 -3.24 17.97
CA LEU A 239 -3.63 -1.88 18.53
C LEU A 239 -2.47 -1.61 19.51
N ILE A 240 -1.62 -2.61 19.78
CA ILE A 240 -0.43 -2.47 20.60
C ILE A 240 0.59 -1.57 19.88
N SER A 241 1.21 -0.64 20.60
CA SER A 241 2.10 0.36 20.01
C SER A 241 3.25 -0.21 19.17
N GLY A 242 3.84 -1.34 19.58
CA GLY A 242 4.89 -2.00 18.81
C GLY A 242 4.37 -2.59 17.50
N THR A 243 3.23 -3.28 17.55
CA THR A 243 2.54 -3.84 16.39
C THR A 243 2.12 -2.75 15.40
N GLN A 244 1.56 -1.65 15.91
CA GLN A 244 1.17 -0.47 15.13
C GLN A 244 2.34 0.14 14.35
N ALA A 245 3.53 0.21 14.97
CA ALA A 245 4.73 0.71 14.29
C ALA A 245 5.13 -0.17 13.11
N ILE A 246 4.99 -1.50 13.24
CA ILE A 246 5.27 -2.45 12.16
C ILE A 246 4.25 -2.32 11.03
N ILE A 247 2.95 -2.26 11.35
CA ILE A 247 1.87 -2.05 10.37
C ILE A 247 2.10 -0.74 9.60
N LEU A 248 2.36 0.35 10.31
CA LEU A 248 2.64 1.65 9.69
C LEU A 248 3.88 1.61 8.80
N ALA A 249 4.96 0.96 9.22
CA ALA A 249 6.17 0.84 8.42
C ALA A 249 5.89 0.09 7.11
N GLU A 250 5.08 -0.95 7.17
CA GLU A 250 4.69 -1.72 5.99
C GLU A 250 3.81 -0.92 5.03
N LEU A 251 2.72 -0.36 5.54
CA LEU A 251 1.76 0.39 4.72
C LEU A 251 2.40 1.66 4.11
N ASN A 252 3.38 2.25 4.79
CA ASN A 252 4.09 3.43 4.29
C ASN A 252 5.32 3.13 3.43
N LYS A 253 5.63 1.88 3.05
CA LYS A 253 6.83 1.59 2.24
C LYS A 253 6.92 2.45 0.98
N VAL A 254 5.82 2.58 0.23
CA VAL A 254 5.77 3.40 -0.99
C VAL A 254 5.93 4.90 -0.67
N LYS A 255 5.28 5.36 0.40
CA LYS A 255 5.39 6.76 0.87
C LYS A 255 6.83 7.09 1.31
N GLY A 256 7.52 6.16 1.95
CA GLY A 256 8.93 6.31 2.34
C GLY A 256 9.82 6.60 1.12
N TYR A 257 9.63 5.87 0.01
CA TYR A 257 10.34 6.16 -1.23
C TYR A 257 10.00 7.55 -1.81
N GLN A 258 8.74 7.98 -1.74
CA GLN A 258 8.33 9.31 -2.19
C GLN A 258 8.92 10.42 -1.32
N ASP A 259 8.95 10.25 0.00
CA ASP A 259 9.50 11.21 0.95
C ASP A 259 11.02 11.36 0.78
N GLU A 260 11.74 10.24 0.60
CA GLU A 260 13.16 10.25 0.23
C GLU A 260 13.39 11.02 -1.07
N ASN A 261 12.59 10.77 -2.11
CA ASN A 261 12.70 11.45 -3.38
C ASN A 261 12.45 12.96 -3.25
N ASN A 262 11.43 13.36 -2.48
CA ASN A 262 11.13 14.77 -2.22
C ASN A 262 12.29 15.49 -1.50
N LYS A 263 12.98 14.80 -0.59
CA LYS A 263 14.17 15.32 0.10
C LYS A 263 15.34 15.51 -0.87
N SER A 264 15.60 14.51 -1.69
CA SER A 264 16.58 14.53 -2.78
C SER A 264 16.32 15.70 -3.75
N LEU A 265 15.07 15.86 -4.20
CA LEU A 265 14.63 16.97 -5.05
C LEU A 265 14.93 18.35 -4.46
N LYS A 266 14.63 18.55 -3.17
CA LYS A 266 14.92 19.83 -2.48
C LYS A 266 16.42 20.10 -2.42
N SER A 267 17.23 19.07 -2.14
CA SER A 267 18.69 19.18 -2.06
C SER A 267 19.28 19.58 -3.40
N VAL A 268 18.96 18.87 -4.48
CA VAL A 268 19.50 19.14 -5.82
C VAL A 268 19.10 20.53 -6.30
N ARG A 269 17.82 20.92 -6.13
CA ARG A 269 17.37 22.29 -6.48
C ARG A 269 18.16 23.38 -5.77
N LYS A 270 18.50 23.18 -4.49
CA LYS A 270 19.33 24.15 -3.73
C LYS A 270 20.74 24.23 -4.31
N GLN A 271 21.35 23.09 -4.65
CA GLN A 271 22.68 23.04 -5.23
C GLN A 271 22.72 23.67 -6.64
N THR A 272 21.75 23.35 -7.50
CA THR A 272 21.65 23.93 -8.85
C THR A 272 21.49 25.45 -8.77
N ARG A 273 20.64 25.98 -7.88
CA ARG A 273 20.51 27.43 -7.68
C ARG A 273 21.82 28.08 -7.23
N HIS A 274 22.56 27.43 -6.35
CA HIS A 274 23.86 27.94 -5.91
C HIS A 274 24.87 27.99 -7.06
N ARG A 275 24.91 26.96 -7.92
CA ARG A 275 25.76 26.95 -9.13
C ARG A 275 25.34 28.03 -10.14
N LEU A 276 24.03 28.20 -10.37
CA LEU A 276 23.52 29.28 -11.23
C LEU A 276 23.90 30.66 -10.71
N HIS A 277 23.87 30.86 -9.39
CA HIS A 277 24.32 32.12 -8.80
C HIS A 277 25.80 32.39 -9.09
N LYS A 278 26.66 31.35 -9.11
CA LYS A 278 28.06 31.52 -9.54
C LYS A 278 28.13 32.01 -10.99
N VAL A 279 27.34 31.45 -11.90
CA VAL A 279 27.28 31.89 -13.33
C VAL A 279 26.90 33.37 -13.43
N GLU A 280 25.91 33.82 -12.65
CA GLU A 280 25.55 35.24 -12.58
C GLU A 280 26.67 36.12 -11.98
N THR A 281 27.40 35.63 -10.97
CA THR A 281 28.57 36.33 -10.44
C THR A 281 29.68 36.48 -11.50
N LEU A 282 29.94 35.44 -12.28
CA LEU A 282 30.90 35.51 -13.39
C LEU A 282 30.47 36.56 -14.42
N ARG A 283 29.19 36.56 -14.80
CA ARG A 283 28.61 37.57 -15.68
C ARG A 283 28.81 38.99 -15.15
N ALA A 284 28.52 39.23 -13.88
CA ALA A 284 28.67 40.54 -13.25
C ALA A 284 30.14 41.01 -13.27
N ASN A 285 31.08 40.10 -12.94
CA ASN A 285 32.51 40.39 -12.97
C ASN A 285 32.99 40.78 -14.38
N TRP A 286 32.55 40.07 -15.42
CA TRP A 286 32.92 40.39 -16.80
C TRP A 286 32.37 41.74 -17.27
N ILE A 287 31.12 42.08 -16.93
CA ILE A 287 30.55 43.40 -17.24
C ILE A 287 31.38 44.51 -16.58
N GLN A 288 31.84 44.29 -15.35
CA GLN A 288 32.66 45.27 -14.63
C GLN A 288 34.06 45.43 -15.26
N THR A 289 34.69 44.35 -15.74
CA THR A 289 36.04 44.39 -16.30
C THR A 289 36.09 44.90 -17.74
N THR A 290 35.05 44.70 -18.55
CA THR A 290 35.02 45.13 -19.97
C THR A 290 34.40 46.51 -20.20
N GLY A 291 34.00 47.23 -19.15
CA GLY A 291 33.41 48.56 -19.28
C GLY A 291 31.94 48.55 -19.73
N GLY A 292 31.21 47.46 -19.50
CA GLY A 292 29.74 47.42 -19.59
C GLY A 292 29.16 46.45 -20.62
N SER A 293 29.90 46.04 -21.64
CA SER A 293 29.40 45.11 -22.68
C SER A 293 30.14 43.77 -22.68
N LEU A 294 29.40 42.67 -22.77
CA LEU A 294 29.98 41.33 -22.98
C LEU A 294 30.31 41.12 -24.45
N SER A 295 31.39 40.38 -24.73
CA SER A 295 31.66 39.89 -26.08
C SER A 295 30.67 38.77 -26.47
N SER A 296 30.55 38.49 -27.77
CA SER A 296 29.75 37.36 -28.26
C SER A 296 30.23 36.01 -27.68
N SER A 297 31.54 35.82 -27.51
CA SER A 297 32.11 34.59 -26.91
C SER A 297 31.75 34.46 -25.43
N GLN A 298 31.81 35.55 -24.66
CA GLN A 298 31.39 35.59 -23.26
C GLN A 298 29.89 35.29 -23.10
N GLN A 299 29.05 35.86 -23.96
CA GLN A 299 27.62 35.62 -23.92
C GLN A 299 27.27 34.16 -24.23
N GLN A 300 27.85 33.59 -25.30
CA GLN A 300 27.68 32.18 -25.64
C GLN A 300 28.15 31.25 -24.52
N LEU A 301 29.28 31.58 -23.87
CA LEU A 301 29.81 30.79 -22.76
C LEU A 301 28.88 30.82 -21.53
N LEU A 302 28.33 31.98 -21.16
CA LEU A 302 27.36 32.09 -20.05
C LEU A 302 26.08 31.29 -20.33
N GLU A 303 25.57 31.35 -21.56
CA GLU A 303 24.41 30.56 -21.99
C GLU A 303 24.70 29.06 -21.88
N ALA A 304 25.88 28.62 -22.35
CA ALA A 304 26.30 27.23 -22.28
C ALA A 304 26.52 26.75 -20.83
N LEU A 305 27.13 27.56 -19.96
CA LEU A 305 27.32 27.26 -18.53
C LEU A 305 25.99 27.20 -17.77
N THR A 306 25.04 28.08 -18.12
CA THR A 306 23.68 28.05 -17.57
C THR A 306 22.97 26.76 -17.98
N ALA A 307 23.02 26.42 -19.27
CA ALA A 307 22.44 25.19 -19.81
C ALA A 307 23.07 23.96 -19.15
N LEU A 308 24.40 23.93 -18.99
CA LEU A 308 25.13 22.86 -18.32
C LEU A 308 24.67 22.72 -16.87
N THR A 309 24.63 23.82 -16.12
CA THR A 309 24.24 23.81 -14.71
C THR A 309 22.82 23.25 -14.50
N ILE A 310 21.87 23.65 -15.36
CA ILE A 310 20.51 23.14 -15.32
C ILE A 310 20.47 21.66 -15.71
N ALA A 311 21.17 21.28 -16.79
CA ALA A 311 21.20 19.90 -17.29
C ALA A 311 21.82 18.94 -16.27
N GLU A 312 22.93 19.31 -15.62
CA GLU A 312 23.55 18.52 -14.57
C GLU A 312 22.65 18.36 -13.35
N GLY A 313 21.94 19.43 -12.95
CA GLY A 313 20.95 19.37 -11.87
C GLY A 313 19.80 18.41 -12.19
N LEU A 314 19.23 18.49 -13.40
CA LEU A 314 18.18 17.57 -13.83
C LEU A 314 18.68 16.12 -13.94
N ASN A 315 19.89 15.91 -14.45
CA ASN A 315 20.47 14.56 -14.55
C ASN A 315 20.76 13.95 -13.18
N GLN A 316 21.17 14.76 -12.19
CA GLN A 316 21.31 14.29 -10.81
C GLN A 316 19.95 13.84 -10.25
N LEU A 317 18.87 14.59 -10.48
CA LEU A 317 17.51 14.19 -10.08
C LEU A 317 17.10 12.87 -10.73
N VAL A 318 17.26 12.75 -12.05
CA VAL A 318 16.94 11.53 -12.79
C VAL A 318 17.73 10.35 -12.24
N ASN A 319 19.00 10.53 -11.90
CA ASN A 319 19.81 9.48 -11.30
C ASN A 319 19.30 9.08 -9.91
N GLU A 320 19.03 10.03 -9.02
CA GLU A 320 18.52 9.77 -7.68
C GLU A 320 17.19 9.00 -7.74
N GLU A 321 16.22 9.48 -8.53
CA GLU A 321 14.94 8.79 -8.79
C GLU A 321 15.15 7.39 -9.36
N SER A 322 16.06 7.26 -10.33
CA SER A 322 16.37 5.97 -10.94
C SER A 322 16.91 4.96 -9.94
N GLN A 323 17.77 5.39 -9.01
CA GLN A 323 18.30 4.50 -7.97
C GLN A 323 17.22 4.05 -7.00
N HIS A 324 16.30 4.93 -6.60
CA HIS A 324 15.17 4.55 -5.74
C HIS A 324 14.24 3.55 -6.45
N LEU A 325 13.90 3.79 -7.72
CA LEU A 325 13.11 2.86 -8.51
C LEU A 325 13.80 1.50 -8.67
N LYS A 326 15.11 1.47 -8.91
CA LYS A 326 15.90 0.21 -8.94
C LYS A 326 15.82 -0.54 -7.62
N LYS A 327 15.95 0.14 -6.48
CA LYS A 327 15.80 -0.49 -5.15
C LYS A 327 14.42 -1.13 -5.00
N MET A 328 13.35 -0.41 -5.38
CA MET A 328 11.98 -0.95 -5.36
C MET A 328 11.84 -2.19 -6.26
N TYR A 329 12.37 -2.12 -7.49
CA TYR A 329 12.36 -3.23 -8.43
C TYR A 329 13.16 -4.45 -7.92
N HIS A 330 14.32 -4.25 -7.31
CA HIS A 330 15.10 -5.33 -6.71
C HIS A 330 14.39 -5.98 -5.52
N ALA A 331 13.76 -5.17 -4.65
CA ALA A 331 12.95 -5.70 -3.55
C ALA A 331 11.77 -6.54 -4.08
N MET A 332 11.13 -6.08 -5.16
CA MET A 332 10.06 -6.83 -5.83
C MET A 332 10.57 -8.14 -6.46
N ALA A 333 11.73 -8.10 -7.13
CA ALA A 333 12.36 -9.30 -7.71
C ALA A 333 12.72 -10.33 -6.63
N HIS A 334 13.18 -9.87 -5.45
CA HIS A 334 13.44 -10.74 -4.31
C HIS A 334 12.16 -11.44 -3.84
N LYS A 335 11.05 -10.70 -3.66
CA LYS A 335 9.76 -11.26 -3.27
C LYS A 335 9.25 -12.34 -4.24
N PHE A 336 9.43 -12.15 -5.54
CA PHE A 336 9.07 -13.18 -6.53
C PHE A 336 9.89 -14.47 -6.36
N GLY A 337 11.19 -14.36 -6.06
CA GLY A 337 12.02 -15.52 -5.73
C GLY A 337 11.62 -16.19 -4.42
N ASP A 338 11.34 -15.40 -3.37
CA ASP A 338 10.86 -15.93 -2.09
C ASP A 338 9.52 -16.67 -2.24
N ASN A 339 8.61 -16.16 -3.08
CA ASN A 339 7.33 -16.81 -3.35
C ASN A 339 7.52 -18.18 -4.02
N TRP A 340 8.41 -18.29 -5.00
CA TRP A 340 8.70 -19.58 -5.64
C TRP A 340 9.38 -20.55 -4.69
N LYS A 341 10.33 -20.07 -3.89
CA LYS A 341 10.99 -20.88 -2.86
C LYS A 341 9.98 -21.39 -1.83
N LYS A 342 9.09 -20.53 -1.34
CA LYS A 342 8.06 -20.90 -0.37
C LYS A 342 7.06 -21.91 -0.93
N ALA A 343 6.69 -21.78 -2.21
CA ALA A 343 5.84 -22.77 -2.86
C ALA A 343 6.48 -24.16 -2.86
N GLN A 344 7.80 -24.25 -3.12
CA GLN A 344 8.54 -25.50 -3.03
C GLN A 344 8.66 -26.02 -1.60
N GLU A 345 8.96 -25.14 -0.63
CA GLU A 345 9.04 -25.51 0.80
C GLU A 345 7.73 -26.13 1.29
N VAL A 346 6.59 -25.47 1.04
CA VAL A 346 5.26 -25.98 1.40
C VAL A 346 4.93 -27.27 0.63
N GLY A 347 5.27 -27.32 -0.65
CA GLY A 347 5.07 -28.52 -1.47
C GLY A 347 5.81 -29.74 -0.92
N ASN A 348 7.06 -29.56 -0.47
CA ASN A 348 7.86 -30.62 0.13
C ASN A 348 7.37 -31.01 1.53
N GLU A 349 6.87 -30.05 2.31
CA GLU A 349 6.28 -30.31 3.64
C GLU A 349 5.00 -31.14 3.55
N ILE A 350 4.12 -30.86 2.58
CA ILE A 350 2.87 -31.62 2.37
C ILE A 350 3.16 -32.95 1.66
N GLY A 351 4.06 -32.92 0.68
CA GLY A 351 4.43 -34.04 -0.17
C GLY A 351 5.55 -34.91 0.41
N GLU A 352 5.56 -35.22 1.71
CA GLU A 352 6.69 -35.93 2.36
C GLU A 352 7.07 -37.27 1.71
N LYS A 353 6.12 -37.89 0.97
CA LYS A 353 6.30 -39.17 0.26
C LYS A 353 6.64 -39.02 -1.22
N LEU A 354 6.64 -37.79 -1.73
CA LEU A 354 6.93 -37.46 -3.11
C LEU A 354 8.42 -37.10 -3.25
N THR A 355 8.98 -37.41 -4.40
CA THR A 355 10.27 -36.87 -4.83
C THR A 355 10.13 -35.37 -5.13
N SER A 356 11.25 -34.64 -5.12
CA SER A 356 11.23 -33.21 -5.47
C SER A 356 10.66 -32.95 -6.87
N GLU A 357 10.89 -33.84 -7.84
CA GLU A 357 10.32 -33.71 -9.19
C GLU A 357 8.79 -33.87 -9.19
N GLU A 358 8.27 -34.86 -8.44
CA GLU A 358 6.83 -35.06 -8.28
C GLU A 358 6.16 -33.87 -7.59
N VAL A 359 6.82 -33.27 -6.58
CA VAL A 359 6.33 -32.03 -5.94
C VAL A 359 6.24 -30.89 -6.94
N ILE A 360 7.26 -30.67 -7.78
CA ILE A 360 7.23 -29.63 -8.82
C ILE A 360 6.11 -29.89 -9.84
N ASP A 361 5.87 -31.14 -10.21
CA ASP A 361 4.79 -31.53 -11.11
C ASP A 361 3.40 -31.26 -10.51
N GLU A 362 3.18 -31.56 -9.24
CA GLU A 362 1.92 -31.26 -8.55
C GLU A 362 1.71 -29.74 -8.37
N LEU A 363 2.75 -29.00 -7.99
CA LEU A 363 2.70 -27.54 -7.94
C LEU A 363 2.30 -26.94 -9.29
N ARG A 364 2.89 -27.45 -10.38
CA ARG A 364 2.57 -27.03 -11.75
C ARG A 364 1.12 -27.33 -12.13
N LYS A 365 0.57 -28.50 -11.75
CA LYS A 365 -0.86 -28.84 -11.93
C LYS A 365 -1.77 -27.87 -11.16
N GLY A 366 -1.35 -27.45 -9.96
CA GLY A 366 -1.99 -26.40 -9.17
C GLY A 366 -1.81 -24.97 -9.71
N GLY A 367 -1.09 -24.79 -10.82
CA GLY A 367 -0.84 -23.49 -11.45
C GLY A 367 0.26 -22.66 -10.79
N ALA A 368 1.09 -23.27 -9.94
CA ALA A 368 2.29 -22.70 -9.33
C ALA A 368 3.54 -23.27 -10.00
N TYR A 369 4.20 -22.48 -10.84
CA TYR A 369 5.42 -22.88 -11.54
C TYR A 369 6.38 -21.70 -11.70
N GLU A 370 7.68 -22.00 -11.77
CA GLU A 370 8.77 -21.01 -11.71
C GLU A 370 8.59 -19.84 -12.68
N SER A 371 8.26 -20.12 -13.96
CA SER A 371 8.15 -19.03 -14.94
C SER A 371 7.06 -18.03 -14.58
N LYS A 372 5.93 -18.47 -14.05
CA LYS A 372 4.83 -17.59 -13.62
C LYS A 372 5.14 -16.85 -12.32
N LEU A 373 5.78 -17.50 -11.36
CA LEU A 373 5.99 -16.95 -10.02
C LEU A 373 7.29 -16.15 -9.88
N GLU A 374 8.30 -16.46 -10.68
CA GLU A 374 9.65 -15.90 -10.56
C GLU A 374 10.22 -15.41 -11.90
N THR A 375 10.42 -16.29 -12.89
CA THR A 375 11.23 -15.97 -14.07
C THR A 375 10.63 -14.84 -14.92
N ASP A 376 9.35 -14.92 -15.30
CA ASP A 376 8.69 -13.90 -16.12
C ASP A 376 8.52 -12.57 -15.38
N PRO A 377 8.09 -12.54 -14.10
CA PRO A 377 8.11 -11.31 -13.32
C PRO A 377 9.50 -10.66 -13.24
N LYS A 378 10.56 -11.43 -12.96
CA LYS A 378 11.94 -10.91 -12.92
C LYS A 378 12.40 -10.37 -14.26
N ARG A 379 12.12 -11.07 -15.36
CA ARG A 379 12.41 -10.59 -16.73
C ARG A 379 11.72 -9.27 -17.03
N LYS A 380 10.44 -9.12 -16.66
CA LYS A 380 9.71 -7.85 -16.81
C LYS A 380 10.35 -6.73 -16.00
N ILE A 381 10.84 -7.02 -14.78
CA ILE A 381 11.57 -6.06 -13.95
C ILE A 381 12.89 -5.66 -14.62
N ASP A 382 13.67 -6.62 -15.12
CA ASP A 382 14.93 -6.35 -15.81
C ASP A 382 14.73 -5.46 -17.04
N ASP A 383 13.66 -5.70 -17.82
CA ASP A 383 13.28 -4.85 -18.95
C ASP A 383 12.97 -3.41 -18.51
N LYS A 384 12.33 -3.23 -17.35
CA LYS A 384 12.06 -1.89 -16.78
C LYS A 384 13.34 -1.21 -16.30
N ILE A 385 14.24 -1.94 -15.64
CA ILE A 385 15.56 -1.43 -15.22
C ILE A 385 16.40 -1.03 -16.43
N LYS A 386 16.38 -1.83 -17.51
CA LYS A 386 17.06 -1.51 -18.77
C LYS A 386 16.56 -0.19 -19.36
N LYS A 387 15.24 0.00 -19.47
CA LYS A 387 14.65 1.26 -19.94
C LYS A 387 15.08 2.46 -19.09
N LEU A 388 15.17 2.27 -17.77
CA LEU A 388 15.63 3.32 -16.86
C LEU A 388 17.11 3.68 -17.08
N ASN A 389 17.96 2.67 -17.32
CA ASN A 389 19.36 2.89 -17.68
C ASN A 389 19.50 3.63 -19.02
N ASP A 390 18.65 3.32 -20.00
CA ASP A 390 18.65 3.98 -21.31
C ASP A 390 18.29 5.47 -21.18
N VAL A 391 17.30 5.82 -20.33
CA VAL A 391 16.96 7.22 -20.01
C VAL A 391 18.18 7.95 -19.42
N TYR A 392 18.82 7.36 -18.40
CA TYR A 392 20.00 7.94 -17.77
C TYR A 392 21.17 8.12 -18.77
N LYS A 393 21.42 7.12 -19.63
CA LYS A 393 22.45 7.18 -20.67
C LYS A 393 22.18 8.33 -21.66
N ASN A 394 20.93 8.53 -22.06
CA ASN A 394 20.54 9.63 -22.94
C ASN A 394 20.79 11.01 -22.29
N CYS A 395 20.42 11.18 -21.02
CA CYS A 395 20.66 12.42 -20.28
C CYS A 395 22.17 12.76 -20.21
N ASN A 396 23.01 11.78 -19.89
CA ASN A 396 24.46 11.96 -19.91
C ASN A 396 25.00 12.31 -21.29
N GLY A 397 24.44 11.73 -22.35
CA GLY A 397 24.79 12.07 -23.73
C GLY A 397 24.51 13.54 -24.08
N TYR A 398 23.40 14.11 -23.61
CA TYR A 398 23.10 15.53 -23.78
C TYR A 398 24.08 16.43 -23.01
N ILE A 399 24.39 16.08 -21.75
CA ILE A 399 25.39 16.82 -20.95
C ILE A 399 26.75 16.82 -21.65
N ALA A 400 27.20 15.68 -22.17
CA ALA A 400 28.47 15.57 -22.88
C ALA A 400 28.54 16.51 -24.09
N LYS A 401 27.46 16.65 -24.85
CA LYS A 401 27.38 17.60 -25.98
C LYS A 401 27.49 19.05 -25.52
N ILE A 402 26.88 19.41 -24.39
CA ILE A 402 27.01 20.76 -23.81
C ILE A 402 28.46 21.01 -23.39
N LYS A 403 29.10 20.04 -22.72
CA LYS A 403 30.53 20.14 -22.32
C LYS A 403 31.45 20.31 -23.53
N GLN A 404 31.26 19.53 -24.59
CA GLN A 404 31.99 19.70 -25.86
C GLN A 404 31.80 21.09 -26.47
N SER A 405 30.59 21.65 -26.39
CA SER A 405 30.32 23.00 -26.90
C SER A 405 31.06 24.07 -26.08
N ILE A 406 31.14 23.92 -24.76
CA ILE A 406 31.91 24.79 -23.88
C ILE A 406 33.41 24.68 -24.19
N GLU A 407 33.94 23.47 -24.31
CA GLU A 407 35.34 23.22 -24.66
C GLU A 407 35.72 23.90 -25.99
N ALA A 408 34.86 23.83 -27.00
CA ALA A 408 35.09 24.48 -28.29
C ALA A 408 35.08 26.02 -28.20
N ILE A 409 34.22 26.62 -27.36
CA ILE A 409 34.23 28.07 -27.12
C ILE A 409 35.55 28.48 -26.45
N VAL A 410 35.96 27.73 -25.44
CA VAL A 410 37.13 28.03 -24.61
C VAL A 410 38.45 27.81 -25.37
N SER A 411 38.52 26.79 -26.23
CA SER A 411 39.72 26.53 -27.04
C SER A 411 40.00 27.64 -28.06
N ASN A 412 38.95 28.34 -28.49
CA ASN A 412 39.06 29.46 -29.42
C ASN A 412 39.40 30.79 -28.73
N ASP A 413 39.38 30.84 -27.39
CA ASP A 413 39.65 32.04 -26.58
C ASP A 413 40.32 31.65 -25.24
N GLN A 414 41.64 31.47 -25.28
CA GLN A 414 42.44 31.00 -24.13
C GLN A 414 42.35 31.92 -22.89
N MET A 415 41.99 33.20 -23.04
CA MET A 415 41.76 34.07 -21.89
C MET A 415 40.54 33.64 -21.08
N LEU A 416 39.47 33.19 -21.75
CA LEU A 416 38.25 32.69 -21.08
C LEU A 416 38.51 31.41 -20.28
N ALA A 417 39.43 30.55 -20.74
CA ALA A 417 39.78 29.29 -20.07
C ALA A 417 40.17 29.52 -18.60
N SER A 418 41.06 30.48 -18.35
CA SER A 418 41.55 30.82 -17.01
C SER A 418 40.48 31.40 -16.07
N GLN A 419 39.36 31.89 -16.61
CA GLN A 419 38.34 32.62 -15.86
C GLN A 419 37.16 31.74 -15.44
N ILE A 420 37.08 30.50 -15.97
CA ILE A 420 35.98 29.56 -15.70
C ILE A 420 36.44 28.30 -14.94
N ASP A 421 37.69 28.25 -14.48
CA ASP A 421 38.31 27.06 -13.85
C ASP A 421 37.57 26.58 -12.58
N GLY A 422 36.71 27.43 -11.99
CA GLY A 422 35.83 27.08 -10.86
C GLY A 422 34.37 26.80 -11.23
N MET A 423 34.05 26.71 -12.53
CA MET A 423 32.69 26.52 -13.07
C MET A 423 32.47 25.18 -13.76
N MET A 424 33.53 24.60 -14.32
CA MET A 424 33.56 23.22 -14.84
C MET A 424 33.71 22.24 -13.68
#